data_AF-A0A9X1TED1-F1
#
_entry.id   AF-A0A9X1TED1-F1
#
_cell.length_a   1.000
_cell.length_b   1.000
_cell.length_c   1.000
_cell.angle_alpha   90.00
_cell.angle_beta   90.00
_cell.angle_gamma   90.00
#
_symmetry.space_group_name_H-M   'P 1'
#
loop_
_entity.id
_entity.type
_entity.pdbx_description
1 polymer ?
#
loop_
_entity_poly.entity_id
_entity_poly.type
_entity_poly.pdbx_seq_one_letter_code
_entity_poly.pdbx_strand_id
1 'polypeptide(L)' 'MTSQEIKDLSQDQLKEQIAQERERLLRLKFAHAISPIENPLRIRTSRKEIAKLLTELSAKSNQQ' A
#
# COMPACT_ATOMS: atom_id res chain seq x y z
N MET A 1 9.07 0.51 1.78
CA MET A 1 9.65 0.56 0.42
C MET A 1 10.22 1.93 0.11
N THR A 2 11.33 1.98 -0.64
CA THR A 2 11.91 3.24 -1.14
C THR A 2 11.16 3.72 -2.39
N SER A 3 11.17 5.03 -2.67
CA SER A 3 10.45 5.56 -3.84
C SER A 3 11.03 5.07 -5.17
N GLN A 4 12.29 4.62 -5.19
CA GLN A 4 12.94 4.10 -6.39
C GLN A 4 12.39 2.71 -6.74
N GLU A 5 12.33 1.81 -5.76
CA GLU A 5 11.75 0.47 -5.91
C GLU A 5 10.34 0.50 -6.50
N ILE A 6 9.51 1.49 -6.09
CA ILE A 6 8.13 1.59 -6.57
C ILE A 6 8.08 1.99 -8.05
N LYS A 7 9.02 2.81 -8.52
CA LYS A 7 9.08 3.25 -9.92
C LYS A 7 9.51 2.14 -10.87
N ASP A 8 10.37 1.25 -10.38
CA ASP A 8 10.92 0.12 -11.14
C ASP A 8 9.87 -1.00 -11.36
N LEU A 9 8.75 -0.98 -10.62
CA LEU A 9 7.66 -1.93 -10.80
C LEU A 9 6.89 -1.69 -12.11
N SER A 10 6.47 -2.79 -12.74
CA SER A 10 5.52 -2.75 -13.86
C SER A 10 4.10 -2.41 -13.39
N GLN A 11 3.21 -2.02 -14.31
CA GLN A 11 1.82 -1.70 -13.97
C GLN A 11 1.08 -2.88 -13.33
N ASP A 12 1.34 -4.12 -13.77
CA ASP A 12 0.69 -5.31 -13.23
C ASP A 12 1.21 -5.66 -11.84
N GLN A 13 2.52 -5.56 -11.63
CA GLN A 13 3.12 -5.72 -10.30
C GLN A 13 2.63 -4.66 -9.31
N LEU A 14 2.44 -3.41 -9.76
CA LEU A 14 1.85 -2.36 -8.92
C LEU A 14 0.42 -2.73 -8.50
N LYS A 15 -0.41 -3.21 -9.41
CA LYS A 15 -1.79 -3.65 -9.09
C LYS A 15 -1.79 -4.81 -8.09
N GLU A 16 -0.92 -5.79 -8.28
CA GLU A 16 -0.80 -6.94 -7.39
C GLU A 16 -0.36 -6.52 -5.98
N GLN A 17 0.67 -5.67 -5.88
CA GLN A 17 1.14 -5.13 -4.60
C GLN A 17 0.09 -4.29 -3.88
N ILE A 18 -0.69 -3.49 -4.63
CA ILE A 18 -1.81 -2.72 -4.07
C ILE A 18 -2.86 -3.66 -3.47
N ALA A 19 -3.19 -4.76 -4.15
CA ALA A 19 -4.16 -5.73 -3.66
C ALA A 19 -3.68 -6.39 -2.36
N GLN A 20 -2.43 -6.85 -2.33
CA GLN A 20 -1.82 -7.47 -1.15
C GLN A 20 -1.77 -6.52 0.05
N GLU A 21 -1.31 -5.28 -0.15
CA GLU A 21 -1.22 -4.30 0.93
C GLU A 21 -2.59 -3.82 1.41
N ARG A 22 -3.62 -3.78 0.55
CA ARG A 22 -5.00 -3.51 0.96
C ARG A 22 -5.55 -4.60 1.86
N GLU A 23 -5.31 -5.86 1.52
CA GLU A 23 -5.73 -7.01 2.33
C GLU A 23 -5.02 -7.01 3.69
N ARG A 24 -3.72 -6.69 3.71
CA ARG A 24 -2.95 -6.51 4.93
C ARG A 24 -3.50 -5.37 5.80
N LEU A 25 -3.83 -4.23 5.21
CA LEU A 25 -4.42 -3.10 5.93
C LEU A 25 -5.79 -3.48 6.52
N LEU A 26 -6.60 -4.25 5.79
CA LEU A 26 -7.89 -4.73 6.28
C LEU A 26 -7.71 -5.63 7.51
N ARG A 27 -6.80 -6.61 7.44
CA ARG A 27 -6.45 -7.47 8.58
C ARG A 27 -5.98 -6.66 9.79
N LEU A 28 -5.11 -5.66 9.58
CA LEU A 28 -4.62 -4.79 10.66
C LEU A 28 -5.74 -3.96 11.30
N LYS A 29 -6.67 -3.42 10.50
CA LYS A 29 -7.82 -2.68 11.02
C LYS A 29 -8.75 -3.58 11.82
N PHE A 30 -9.01 -4.78 11.31
CA PHE A 30 -9.87 -5.76 11.98
C PHE A 30 -9.27 -6.21 13.32
N ALA A 31 -7.98 -6.56 13.32
CA ALA A 31 -7.25 -6.88 14.54
C ALA A 31 -7.30 -5.73 15.55
N HIS A 32 -7.07 -4.49 15.10
CA HIS A 32 -7.14 -3.30 15.96
C HIS A 32 -8.52 -3.04 16.55
N ALA A 33 -9.58 -3.31 15.79
CA ALA A 33 -10.96 -3.15 16.25
C ALA A 33 -11.33 -4.18 17.33
N ILE A 34 -10.78 -5.39 17.26
CA ILE A 34 -11.00 -6.44 18.27
C ILE A 34 -10.13 -6.20 19.50
N SER A 35 -8.86 -5.85 19.29
CA SER A 35 -7.89 -5.64 20.37
C SER A 35 -6.93 -4.51 19.98
N PRO A 36 -6.59 -3.59 20.89
CA PRO A 36 -5.58 -2.56 20.63
C PRO A 36 -4.28 -3.21 20.13
N ILE A 37 -3.88 -2.89 18.90
CA ILE A 37 -2.60 -3.38 18.37
C ILE A 37 -1.45 -2.66 19.06
N GLU A 38 -0.34 -3.36 19.27
CA GLU A 38 0.87 -2.82 19.93
C GLU A 38 1.37 -1.52 19.29
N ASN A 39 1.20 -1.38 17.97
CA ASN A 39 1.65 -0.19 17.26
C ASN A 39 0.63 0.31 16.22
N PRO A 40 -0.25 1.25 16.61
CA PRO A 40 -1.22 1.89 15.71
C PRO A 40 -0.57 2.62 14.52
N LEU A 41 0.71 3.03 14.62
CA LEU A 41 1.41 3.69 13.52
C LEU A 41 1.58 2.77 12.31
N ARG A 42 1.55 1.45 12.49
CA ARG A 42 1.59 0.48 11.38
C ARG A 42 0.41 0.66 10.42
N ILE A 43 -0.78 0.98 10.92
CA ILE A 43 -1.94 1.29 10.08
C ILE A 43 -1.64 2.55 9.25
N ARG A 44 -1.02 3.56 9.86
CA ARG A 44 -0.66 4.79 9.16
C ARG A 44 0.40 4.55 8.09
N THR A 45 1.42 3.74 8.36
CA THR A 45 2.48 3.44 7.38
C THR A 45 1.94 2.64 6.21
N SER A 46 1.15 1.60 6.45
CA SER A 46 0.53 0.82 5.36
C SER A 46 -0.39 1.67 4.49
N ARG A 47 -1.18 2.60 5.06
CA ARG A 47 -1.96 3.55 4.26
C ARG A 47 -1.08 4.43 3.35
N LYS A 48 0.06 4.90 3.87
CA LYS A 48 1.00 5.72 3.08
C LYS A 48 1.64 4.92 1.96
N GLU A 49 1.97 3.65 2.19
CA GLU A 49 2.55 2.79 1.16
C GLU A 49 1.56 2.52 0.03
N ILE A 50 0.30 2.20 0.35
CA ILE A 50 -0.77 2.06 -0.66
C ILE A 50 -0.94 3.36 -1.47
N ALA A 51 -0.91 4.52 -0.81
CA ALA A 51 -1.03 5.81 -1.49
C ALA A 51 0.10 6.03 -2.51
N LYS A 52 1.35 5.73 -2.14
CA LYS A 52 2.50 5.83 -3.06
C LYS A 52 2.35 4.90 -4.27
N LEU A 53 1.95 3.66 -4.04
CA LEU A 53 1.72 2.69 -5.12
C LEU A 53 0.63 3.16 -6.09
N LEU A 54 -0.47 3.72 -5.57
CA LEU A 54 -1.56 4.28 -6.39
C LEU A 54 -1.11 5.51 -7.17
N THR A 55 -0.31 6.39 -6.57
CA THR A 55 0.25 7.56 -7.26
C THR A 55 1.11 7.15 -8.44
N GLU A 56 1.99 6.16 -8.26
CA GLU A 56 2.86 5.67 -9.35
C GLU A 56 2.06 4.93 -10.43
N LEU A 57 1.03 4.18 -10.06
CA LEU A 57 0.11 3.57 -11.04
C LEU A 57 -0.60 4.63 -11.88
N SER A 58 -1.08 5.71 -11.25
CA SER A 58 -1.72 6.84 -11.95
C SER A 58 -0.73 7.63 -12.80
N ALA A 59 0.51 7.78 -12.35
CA ALA A 59 1.57 8.43 -13.14
C ALA A 59 1.85 7.62 -14.42
N LYS A 60 1.96 6.29 -14.31
CA LYS A 60 2.16 5.40 -15.46
C LYS A 60 0.95 5.32 -16.39
N SER A 61 -0.29 5.49 -15.90
CA SER A 61 -1.47 5.52 -16.77
C SER A 61 -1.60 6.83 -17.53
N ASN A 62 -1.18 7.96 -16.94
CA ASN A 62 -1.24 9.28 -17.57
C ASN A 62 -0.07 9.57 -18.52
N GLN A 63 0.98 8.72 -18.50
CA GLN A 63 2.12 8.79 -19.41
C GLN A 63 1.92 7.95 -20.69
N GLN A 64 0.77 7.29 -20.83
CA GLN A 64 0.38 6.56 -22.05
C GLN A 64 -0.37 7.47 -23.03
#